data_AF-A0A965PQN2-F1
#
_entry.id   AF-A0A965PQN2-F1
#
_cell.length_a   1.000
_cell.length_b   1.000
_cell.length_c   1.000
_cell.angle_alpha   90.00
_cell.angle_beta   90.00
_cell.angle_gamma   90.00
#
_symmetry.space_group_name_H-M   'P 1'
#
loop_
_entity.id
_entity.type
_entity.pdbx_description
1 polymer ?
#
loop_
_entity_poly.entity_id
_entity_poly.type
_entity_poly.pdbx_seq_one_letter_code
_entity_poly.pdbx_strand_id
1 'polypeptide(L)'
;MGYHSMRGYCDCGQLVRSKGRSITGKQMWDKRCWKCRCGGYRKHKKLHCESCGFIALHPVQLDVDHIDGNRHNHDIDNLQTLCANCHRLKTHINEDHLRR
;
A
#
# COMPACT_ATOMS: atom_id res chain seq x y z
N MET A 1 -16.12 -2.13 33.81
CA MET A 1 -16.11 -1.59 32.43
C MET A 1 -15.08 -2.38 31.63
N GLY A 2 -15.52 -3.31 30.78
CA GLY A 2 -14.63 -4.26 30.11
C GLY A 2 -13.85 -3.61 28.98
N TYR A 3 -12.51 -3.71 29.01
CA TYR A 3 -11.64 -3.32 27.92
C TYR A 3 -11.85 -4.29 26.74
N HIS A 4 -12.89 -4.05 25.95
CA HIS A 4 -13.03 -4.70 24.65
C HIS A 4 -11.81 -4.29 23.82
N SER A 5 -10.97 -5.27 23.46
CA SER A 5 -9.81 -5.07 22.60
C SER A 5 -10.26 -4.41 21.30
N MET A 6 -10.09 -3.08 21.19
CA MET A 6 -10.55 -2.33 20.03
C MET A 6 -9.91 -2.92 18.78
N ARG A 7 -10.76 -3.33 17.84
CA ARG A 7 -10.33 -3.79 16.53
C ARG A 7 -9.74 -2.59 15.80
N GLY A 8 -8.44 -2.64 15.51
CA GLY A 8 -7.75 -1.57 14.80
C GLY A 8 -8.21 -1.44 13.34
N TYR A 9 -7.78 -0.35 12.72
CA TYR A 9 -7.97 -0.11 11.29
C TYR A 9 -6.68 -0.42 10.53
N CYS A 10 -6.83 -0.92 9.31
CA CYS A 10 -5.78 -1.03 8.31
C CYS A 10 -5.52 0.35 7.71
N ASP A 11 -4.33 0.57 7.16
CA ASP A 11 -3.95 1.79 6.42
C ASP A 11 -4.86 2.16 5.23
N CYS A 12 -5.83 1.31 4.87
CA CYS A 12 -6.83 1.60 3.84
C CYS A 12 -8.19 2.03 4.43
N GLY A 13 -8.24 2.37 5.72
CA GLY A 13 -9.46 2.73 6.46
C GLY A 13 -10.39 1.56 6.79
N GLN A 14 -10.12 0.34 6.31
CA GLN A 14 -10.92 -0.86 6.62
C GLN A 14 -10.47 -1.52 7.92
N LEU A 15 -11.38 -2.20 8.61
CA LEU A 15 -11.05 -2.94 9.84
C LEU A 15 -10.01 -4.04 9.58
N VAL A 16 -9.04 -4.19 10.48
CA VAL A 16 -8.04 -5.26 10.38
C VAL A 16 -8.67 -6.63 10.51
N ARG A 17 -8.03 -7.65 9.94
CA ARG A 17 -8.51 -9.04 10.01
C ARG A 17 -8.33 -9.60 11.43
N SER A 18 -9.26 -10.46 11.86
CA SER A 18 -9.07 -11.31 13.05
C SER A 18 -8.02 -12.40 12.79
N LYS A 19 -7.10 -12.61 13.74
CA LYS A 19 -6.16 -13.74 13.78
C LYS A 19 -6.63 -14.89 14.67
N GLY A 20 -7.87 -14.84 15.16
CA GLY A 20 -8.36 -15.77 16.18
C GLY A 20 -7.99 -15.33 17.60
N ARG A 21 -8.09 -16.23 18.57
CA ARG A 21 -7.82 -15.93 19.98
C ARG A 21 -6.52 -16.61 20.43
N SER A 22 -5.78 -15.96 21.33
CA SER A 22 -4.65 -16.60 22.01
C SER A 22 -5.13 -17.72 22.92
N ILE A 23 -4.19 -18.54 23.40
CA ILE A 23 -4.48 -19.59 24.39
C ILE A 23 -5.14 -19.03 25.68
N THR A 24 -4.81 -17.79 26.04
CA THR A 24 -5.39 -17.04 27.15
C THR A 24 -6.75 -16.38 26.83
N GLY A 25 -7.31 -16.64 25.64
CA GLY A 25 -8.62 -16.13 25.21
C GLY A 25 -8.61 -14.71 24.65
N LYS A 26 -7.48 -14.01 24.62
CA LYS A 26 -7.39 -12.63 24.10
C LYS A 26 -7.54 -12.63 22.58
N GLN A 27 -8.41 -11.76 22.07
CA GLN A 27 -8.61 -11.59 20.64
C GLN A 27 -7.36 -11.00 19.97
N MET A 28 -6.83 -11.71 18.98
CA MET A 28 -5.67 -11.27 18.20
C MET A 28 -6.15 -10.65 16.89
N TRP A 29 -5.54 -9.54 16.52
CA TRP A 29 -5.83 -8.79 15.31
C TRP A 29 -4.59 -8.75 14.42
N ASP A 30 -4.78 -8.73 13.10
CA ASP A 30 -3.69 -8.46 12.15
C ASP A 30 -3.38 -6.95 12.09
N LYS A 31 -2.29 -6.59 11.41
CA LYS A 31 -1.98 -5.18 11.09
C LYS A 31 -2.77 -4.67 9.88
N ARG A 32 -3.25 -5.58 9.03
CA ARG A 32 -3.92 -5.25 7.76
C ARG A 32 -5.24 -6.00 7.59
N CYS A 33 -6.15 -5.45 6.79
CA CYS A 33 -7.37 -6.14 6.39
C CYS A 33 -7.03 -7.29 5.40
N TRP A 34 -7.98 -8.21 5.17
CA TRP A 34 -7.79 -9.33 4.24
C TRP A 34 -7.35 -8.85 2.84
N LYS A 35 -8.04 -7.83 2.31
CA LYS A 35 -7.80 -7.29 0.96
C LYS A 35 -6.40 -6.67 0.83
N CYS A 36 -5.96 -5.87 1.79
CA CYS A 36 -4.62 -5.27 1.79
C CYS A 36 -3.51 -6.25 2.11
N ARG A 37 -3.82 -7.41 2.71
CA ARG A 37 -2.85 -8.50 2.89
C ARG A 37 -2.60 -9.27 1.59
N CYS A 38 -3.62 -9.46 0.74
CA CYS A 38 -3.51 -10.24 -0.51
C CYS A 38 -3.01 -9.45 -1.72
N GLY A 39 -3.26 -8.13 -1.78
CA GLY A 39 -2.85 -7.31 -2.94
C GLY A 39 -2.44 -5.87 -2.62
N GLY A 40 -2.56 -5.45 -1.35
CA GLY A 40 -2.13 -4.12 -0.88
C GLY A 40 -2.68 -2.95 -1.70
N TYR A 41 -1.85 -1.92 -1.82
CA TYR A 41 -2.07 -0.75 -2.70
C TYR A 41 -1.84 -1.08 -4.18
N ARG A 42 -1.15 -2.19 -4.50
CA ARG A 42 -0.82 -2.58 -5.87
C ARG A 42 -2.03 -2.87 -6.75
N LYS A 43 -3.21 -3.08 -6.14
CA LYS A 43 -4.51 -3.19 -6.83
C LYS A 43 -4.94 -1.90 -7.54
N HIS A 44 -4.38 -0.75 -7.16
CA HIS A 44 -4.66 0.55 -7.77
C HIS A 44 -3.76 0.83 -8.99
N LYS A 45 -3.00 -0.18 -9.45
CA LYS A 45 -2.21 -0.09 -10.68
C LYS A 45 -3.13 0.10 -11.89
N LYS A 46 -2.94 1.21 -12.59
CA LYS A 46 -3.63 1.53 -13.85
C LYS A 46 -2.92 0.85 -15.04
N LEU A 47 -3.51 0.95 -16.22
CA LEU A 47 -2.96 0.44 -17.48
C LEU A 47 -1.98 1.41 -18.15
N HIS A 48 -1.87 2.64 -17.65
CA HIS A 48 -1.00 3.68 -18.19
C HIS A 48 -0.19 4.35 -17.08
N CYS A 49 0.93 4.94 -17.47
CA CYS A 49 1.75 5.81 -16.64
C CYS A 49 1.08 7.18 -16.51
N GLU A 50 0.86 7.64 -15.29
CA GLU A 50 0.24 8.94 -15.00
C GLU A 50 1.20 10.12 -15.20
N SER A 51 2.52 9.86 -15.28
CA SER A 51 3.53 10.89 -15.50
C SER A 51 3.81 11.16 -16.99
N CYS A 52 3.94 10.12 -17.81
CA CYS A 52 4.32 10.27 -19.23
C CYS A 52 3.27 9.76 -20.23
N GLY A 53 2.16 9.20 -19.77
CA GLY A 53 1.09 8.67 -20.63
C GLY A 53 1.39 7.31 -21.27
N PHE A 54 2.55 6.68 -20.99
CA PHE A 54 2.90 5.37 -21.53
C PHE A 54 1.82 4.32 -21.20
N ILE A 55 1.25 3.68 -22.23
CA ILE A 55 0.29 2.58 -22.09
C ILE A 55 1.06 1.26 -22.08
N ALA A 56 0.89 0.47 -21.02
CA ALA A 56 1.63 -0.77 -20.87
C ALA A 56 1.03 -1.91 -21.70
N LEU A 57 1.91 -2.67 -22.35
CA LEU A 57 1.55 -3.94 -22.99
C LEU A 57 1.40 -5.05 -21.95
N HIS A 58 2.19 -4.99 -20.88
CA HIS A 58 2.12 -5.92 -19.76
C HIS A 58 2.18 -5.18 -18.41
N PRO A 59 1.36 -5.56 -17.41
CA PRO A 59 1.31 -4.90 -16.09
C PRO A 59 2.63 -4.86 -15.31
N VAL A 60 3.62 -5.65 -15.73
CA VAL A 60 4.99 -5.64 -15.17
C VAL A 60 5.76 -4.36 -15.54
N GLN A 61 5.35 -3.65 -16.59
CA GLN A 61 6.03 -2.42 -17.05
C GLN A 61 5.65 -1.19 -16.22
N LEU A 62 4.64 -1.32 -15.38
CA LEU A 62 4.13 -0.28 -14.50
C LEU A 62 4.32 -0.70 -13.05
N ASP A 63 4.47 0.27 -12.17
CA ASP A 63 4.52 0.11 -10.72
C ASP A 63 3.59 1.12 -10.06
N VAL A 64 3.15 0.79 -8.84
CA VAL A 64 2.43 1.76 -8.00
C VAL A 64 3.43 2.40 -7.08
N ASP A 65 3.45 3.72 -7.10
CA ASP A 65 4.37 4.57 -6.38
C ASP A 65 3.61 5.55 -5.46
N HIS A 66 4.23 5.96 -4.36
CA HIS A 66 3.65 6.91 -3.42
C HIS A 66 4.08 8.32 -3.80
N ILE A 67 3.14 9.23 -4.04
CA ILE A 67 3.41 10.61 -4.47
C ILE A 67 4.35 11.30 -3.46
N ASP A 68 4.03 11.20 -2.17
CA ASP A 68 4.79 11.78 -1.05
C ASP A 68 6.10 11.04 -0.68
N GLY A 69 6.37 9.87 -1.30
CA GLY A 69 7.51 9.02 -0.94
C GLY A 69 7.37 8.27 0.39
N ASN A 70 6.26 8.44 1.11
CA ASN A 70 5.99 7.75 2.36
C ASN A 70 5.30 6.41 2.10
N ARG A 71 6.08 5.32 2.19
CA ARG A 71 5.61 3.93 2.05
C ARG A 71 4.53 3.48 3.06
N HIS A 72 4.22 4.30 4.06
CA HIS A 72 3.18 4.02 5.06
C HIS A 72 1.87 4.75 4.75
N ASN A 73 1.89 5.75 3.86
CA ASN A 73 0.71 6.50 3.46
C ASN A 73 0.03 5.81 2.27
N HIS A 74 -0.87 4.87 2.54
CA HIS A 74 -1.56 4.08 1.52
C HIS A 74 -2.87 4.72 1.02
N ASP A 75 -3.09 6.01 1.25
CA ASP A 75 -4.26 6.72 0.74
C ASP A 75 -4.30 6.65 -0.78
N ILE A 76 -5.49 6.38 -1.34
CA ILE A 76 -5.65 6.16 -2.79
C ILE A 76 -5.17 7.38 -3.58
N ASP A 77 -5.42 8.58 -3.05
CA ASP A 77 -5.02 9.84 -3.66
C ASP A 77 -3.50 10.08 -3.57
N ASN A 78 -2.79 9.37 -2.70
CA ASN A 78 -1.33 9.39 -2.58
C ASN A 78 -0.66 8.31 -3.46
N LEU A 79 -1.43 7.48 -4.17
CA LEU A 79 -0.89 6.44 -5.05
C LEU A 79 -0.95 6.89 -6.51
N GLN A 80 0.13 6.67 -7.24
CA GLN A 80 0.18 6.88 -8.68
C GLN A 80 0.77 5.67 -9.39
N THR A 81 0.34 5.43 -10.63
CA THR A 81 0.91 4.40 -11.50
C THR A 81 1.98 5.01 -12.39
N LEU A 82 3.22 4.53 -12.25
CA LEU A 82 4.36 4.99 -13.04
C LEU A 82 4.93 3.84 -13.88
N CYS A 83 5.43 4.14 -15.08
CA CYS A 83 6.24 3.17 -15.81
C CYS A 83 7.62 3.00 -15.17
N ALA A 84 8.29 1.88 -15.46
CA ALA A 84 9.59 1.56 -14.90
C ALA A 84 10.62 2.70 -15.08
N ASN A 85 10.56 3.45 -16.18
CA ASN A 85 11.46 4.57 -16.44
C ASN A 85 11.13 5.80 -15.58
N CYS A 86 9.86 6.23 -15.55
CA CYS A 86 9.43 7.36 -14.72
C CYS A 86 9.62 7.09 -13.23
N HIS A 87 9.37 5.85 -12.79
CA HIS A 87 9.58 5.45 -11.41
C HIS A 87 11.06 5.56 -11.01
N ARG A 88 11.97 5.02 -11.84
CA ARG A 88 13.43 5.15 -11.62
C ARG A 88 13.89 6.61 -11.60
N LEU A 89 13.37 7.44 -12.53
CA LEU A 89 13.70 8.85 -12.59
C LEU A 89 13.26 9.58 -11.31
N LYS A 90 12.04 9.33 -10.84
CA LYS A 90 11.54 9.90 -9.59
C LYS A 90 12.42 9.51 -8.40
N THR A 91 12.75 8.23 -8.24
CA THR A 91 13.65 7.75 -7.17
C THR A 91 15.01 8.44 -7.19
N HIS A 92 15.52 8.75 -8.39
CA HIS A 92 16.79 9.46 -8.55
C HIS A 92 16.66 10.94 -8.15
N ILE A 93 15.63 11.64 -8.66
CA ILE A 93 15.36 13.06 -8.37
C ILE A 93 15.10 13.29 -6.89
N ASN A 94 14.34 12.40 -6.25
CA ASN A 94 14.00 12.52 -4.83
C ASN A 94 15.10 12.05 -3.88
N GLU A 95 16.21 11.52 -4.42
CA GLU A 95 17.32 10.95 -3.65
C GLU A 95 16.86 9.86 -2.66
N ASP A 96 15.78 9.15 -2.97
CA ASP A 96 15.16 8.16 -2.07
C ASP A 96 16.12 7.02 -1.72
N HIS A 97 17.12 6.77 -2.57
CA HIS A 97 18.18 5.79 -2.33
C HIS A 97 19.12 6.17 -1.17
N LEU A 98 19.23 7.46 -0.83
CA LEU A 98 20.02 7.95 0.30
C LEU A 98 19.26 7.86 1.63
N ARG A 99 17.93 7.68 1.59
CA ARG A 99 17.04 7.65 2.77
C ARG A 99 16.77 6.23 3.31
N ARG A 100 17.65 5.27 3.00
CA ARG A 100 17.49 3.85 3.35
C ARG A 100 17.87 3.50 4.78
#